data_AF-A0A6L9H6R2-F1
#
_entry.id   AF-A0A6L9H6R2-F1
#
_cell.length_a   1.000
_cell.length_b   1.000
_cell.length_c   1.000
_cell.angle_alpha   90.00
_cell.angle_beta   90.00
_cell.angle_gamma   90.00
#
_symmetry.space_group_name_H-M   'P 1'
#
loop_
_entity.id
_entity.type
_entity.pdbx_description
1 polymer ?
#
loop_
_entity_poly.entity_id
_entity_poly.type
_entity_poly.pdbx_seq_one_letter_code
_entity_poly.pdbx_strand_id
1 'polypeptide(L)'
;MTISGSNLFMGAYTERVADRTLSAGSWLPVSEDTQREITNQVAEALKQIKASGKKQDSVSISEEGKAFLCSDAVKDNMRESSALLEKMYTDHAKLQEKLQQTSPDDPFWSNTGNQWLVFSEHLHSNGFYDSMSDEEVIAAETLLDKMTCGMDGMSSSLYHTGLNIYAGNDPDKINTTGFDLFNESRDALAMDLESSTAALKYFGETYIADEALRNEFNGLVDKYYSHNAEILQGYQSPAEKMQKAISNIHSGKYPNSAVFNKSSQNAIEQYSERLNADSHLASVSHASEEENQYQKDISILFEQLKQGASGWDDMWKKLENALVDYTSDNSDNESIRQAASEQAGVTLNRMKGYWSLLMNR
;
A
#
# COMPACT_ATOMS: atom_id res chain seq x y z
N MET A 1 14.79 -7.03 13.23
CA MET A 1 14.44 -8.19 14.11
C MET A 1 14.87 -9.51 13.49
N THR A 2 15.19 -10.56 14.27
CA THR A 2 15.44 -11.92 13.74
C THR A 2 14.26 -12.84 14.04
N ILE A 3 13.55 -13.30 13.01
CA ILE A 3 12.46 -14.29 13.12
C ILE A 3 12.93 -15.57 12.45
N SER A 4 12.98 -16.69 13.19
CA SER A 4 13.39 -18.00 12.68
C SER A 4 14.75 -18.04 11.96
N GLY A 5 15.68 -17.13 12.33
CA GLY A 5 17.01 -17.03 11.73
C GLY A 5 17.11 -16.09 10.52
N SER A 6 16.01 -15.48 10.08
CA SER A 6 16.00 -14.44 9.05
C SER A 6 15.95 -13.06 9.68
N ASN A 7 16.87 -12.17 9.29
CA ASN A 7 16.78 -10.76 9.65
C ASN A 7 15.75 -10.08 8.76
N LEU A 8 14.67 -9.59 9.36
CA LEU A 8 13.62 -8.85 8.67
C LEU A 8 13.50 -7.48 9.33
N PHE A 9 13.58 -6.42 8.54
CA PHE A 9 13.22 -5.08 8.97
C PHE A 9 11.70 -4.93 8.86
N MET A 10 11.04 -4.62 9.97
CA MET A 10 9.58 -4.54 10.05
C MET A 10 9.07 -3.11 10.30
N GLY A 11 9.91 -2.12 9.99
CA GLY A 11 9.66 -0.72 10.32
C GLY A 11 10.37 -0.28 11.59
N ALA A 12 10.79 0.99 11.61
CA ALA A 12 11.53 1.63 12.67
C ALA A 12 10.77 1.62 13.99
N TYR A 13 9.44 1.80 13.97
CA TYR A 13 8.64 1.69 15.19
C TYR A 13 8.70 0.26 15.78
N THR A 14 8.55 -0.75 14.93
CA THR A 14 8.60 -2.16 15.34
C THR A 14 9.98 -2.51 15.93
N GLU A 15 11.06 -2.06 15.29
CA GLU A 15 12.43 -2.26 15.81
C GLU A 15 12.61 -1.59 17.18
N ARG A 16 12.08 -0.38 17.39
CA ARG A 16 12.13 0.30 18.71
C ARG A 16 11.40 -0.47 19.80
N VAL A 17 10.21 -0.98 19.50
CA VAL A 17 9.43 -1.78 20.45
C VAL A 17 10.17 -3.08 20.76
N ALA A 18 10.72 -3.74 19.74
CA ALA A 18 11.53 -4.94 19.89
C ALA A 18 12.77 -4.67 20.76
N ASP A 19 13.52 -3.61 20.48
CA ASP A 19 14.71 -3.22 21.24
C ASP A 19 14.37 -2.90 22.68
N ARG A 20 13.28 -2.16 22.98
CA ARG A 20 12.85 -1.94 24.37
C ARG A 20 12.50 -3.24 25.09
N THR A 21 11.92 -4.19 24.36
CA THR A 21 11.53 -5.51 24.90
C THR A 21 12.74 -6.44 25.08
N LEU A 22 13.71 -6.38 24.18
CA LEU A 22 14.93 -7.21 24.14
C LEU A 22 16.05 -6.65 25.03
N SER A 23 16.27 -5.34 25.05
CA SER A 23 17.24 -4.64 25.92
C SER A 23 16.82 -4.62 27.39
N ALA A 24 15.53 -4.86 27.68
CA ALA A 24 15.06 -5.24 29.01
C ALA A 24 15.49 -6.66 29.45
N GLY A 25 16.33 -7.35 28.67
CA GLY A 25 16.83 -8.70 28.98
C GLY A 25 15.76 -9.78 28.90
N SER A 26 14.63 -9.52 28.22
CA SER A 26 13.49 -10.44 28.20
C SER A 26 13.40 -11.24 26.88
N TRP A 27 14.35 -12.15 26.68
CA TRP A 27 13.89 -13.50 26.37
C TRP A 27 13.54 -14.15 27.70
N LEU A 28 12.35 -13.86 28.22
CA LEU A 28 11.88 -14.50 29.46
C LEU A 28 11.18 -15.80 29.08
N PRO A 29 11.76 -16.99 29.33
CA PRO A 29 10.95 -17.99 30.01
C PRO A 29 10.53 -17.31 31.33
N VAL A 30 9.27 -16.89 31.39
CA VAL A 30 8.75 -16.17 32.55
C VAL A 30 8.89 -17.08 33.76
N SER A 31 9.84 -16.77 34.65
CA SER A 31 9.90 -17.45 35.95
C SER A 31 8.67 -17.04 36.77
N GLU A 32 8.13 -17.95 37.60
CA GLU A 32 6.94 -17.69 38.42
C GLU A 32 7.07 -16.41 39.26
N ASP A 33 8.29 -16.07 39.66
CA ASP A 33 8.58 -14.86 40.43
C ASP A 33 8.44 -13.58 39.58
N THR A 34 8.88 -13.61 38.31
CA THR A 34 8.68 -12.50 37.36
C THR A 34 7.20 -12.33 36.99
N GLN A 35 6.46 -13.43 36.90
CA GLN A 35 5.01 -13.38 36.67
C GLN A 35 4.27 -12.76 37.85
N ARG A 36 4.69 -13.08 39.08
CA ARG A 36 4.15 -12.49 40.31
C ARG A 36 4.52 -11.01 40.45
N GLU A 37 5.73 -10.62 40.06
CA GLU A 37 6.19 -9.23 40.01
C GLU A 37 5.35 -8.38 39.03
N ILE A 38 5.15 -8.86 37.79
CA ILE A 38 4.33 -8.19 36.76
C ILE A 38 2.87 -8.12 37.22
N THR A 39 2.34 -9.19 37.82
CA THR A 39 0.97 -9.21 38.38
C THR A 39 0.82 -8.17 39.49
N ASN A 40 1.83 -8.00 40.34
CA ASN A 40 1.83 -6.99 41.40
C ASN A 40 1.98 -5.58 40.84
N GLN A 41 2.81 -5.37 39.82
CA GLN A 41 2.98 -4.07 39.16
C GLN A 41 1.71 -3.64 38.42
N VAL A 42 1.03 -4.57 37.76
CA VAL A 42 -0.28 -4.35 37.13
C VAL A 42 -1.35 -4.10 38.20
N ALA A 43 -1.34 -4.81 39.33
CA ALA A 43 -2.25 -4.56 40.45
C ALA A 43 -2.03 -3.18 41.09
N GLU A 44 -0.78 -2.71 41.19
CA GLU A 44 -0.43 -1.42 41.75
C GLU A 44 -0.74 -0.27 40.76
N ALA A 45 -0.49 -0.47 39.46
CA ALA A 45 -0.92 0.44 38.39
C ALA A 45 -2.46 0.57 38.36
N LEU A 46 -3.19 -0.54 38.56
CA LEU A 46 -4.65 -0.54 38.69
C LEU A 46 -5.15 0.20 39.95
N LYS A 47 -4.38 0.22 41.05
CA LYS A 47 -4.68 1.07 42.22
C LYS A 47 -4.45 2.55 41.93
N GLN A 48 -3.38 2.90 41.20
CA GLN A 48 -3.10 4.28 40.81
C GLN A 48 -4.12 4.83 39.81
N ILE A 49 -4.61 3.98 38.89
CA ILE A 49 -5.70 4.28 37.96
C ILE A 49 -7.04 4.44 38.71
N LYS A 50 -7.29 3.63 39.76
CA LYS A 50 -8.43 3.84 40.67
C LYS A 50 -8.37 5.17 41.44
N ALA A 51 -7.17 5.65 41.77
CA ALA A 51 -6.98 6.90 42.51
C ALA A 51 -7.11 8.17 41.63
N SER A 52 -7.02 8.04 40.31
CA SER A 52 -7.01 9.17 39.35
C SER A 52 -8.34 9.34 38.57
N GLY A 53 -9.42 8.69 39.01
CA GLY A 53 -10.71 8.70 38.33
C GLY A 53 -11.38 10.08 38.24
N LYS A 54 -11.40 10.65 37.04
CA LYS A 54 -12.59 11.35 36.52
C LYS A 54 -13.00 10.77 35.17
N LYS A 55 -14.10 10.00 35.23
CA LYS A 55 -15.11 9.70 34.21
C LYS A 55 -14.60 9.26 32.83
N GLN A 56 -14.48 7.95 32.65
CA GLN A 56 -15.02 7.28 31.48
C GLN A 56 -15.51 5.89 31.91
N ASP A 57 -16.71 5.53 31.47
CA ASP A 57 -17.45 4.34 31.89
C ASP A 57 -16.63 3.07 31.62
N SER A 58 -16.17 2.41 32.69
CA SER A 58 -15.45 1.14 32.58
C SER A 58 -16.42 -0.03 32.60
N VAL A 59 -16.34 -0.86 31.56
CA VAL A 59 -16.93 -2.19 31.55
C VAL A 59 -16.07 -3.07 32.47
N SER A 60 -16.64 -3.56 33.57
CA SER A 60 -15.97 -4.52 34.44
C SER A 60 -15.99 -5.93 33.83
N ILE A 61 -14.83 -6.52 33.58
CA ILE A 61 -14.71 -7.94 33.23
C ILE A 61 -14.85 -8.76 34.52
N SER A 62 -15.72 -9.78 34.51
CA SER A 62 -15.93 -10.66 35.66
C SER A 62 -14.71 -11.55 35.93
N GLU A 63 -14.62 -12.13 37.13
CA GLU A 63 -13.54 -13.06 37.47
C GLU A 63 -13.53 -14.30 36.57
N GLU A 64 -14.69 -14.75 36.08
CA GLU A 64 -14.77 -15.81 35.06
C GLU A 64 -14.18 -15.37 33.71
N GLY A 65 -14.37 -14.10 33.31
CA GLY A 65 -13.77 -13.55 32.10
C GLY A 65 -12.24 -13.48 32.17
N LYS A 66 -11.68 -13.15 33.34
CA LYS A 66 -10.22 -13.19 33.57
C LYS A 66 -9.69 -14.62 33.56
N ALA A 67 -10.40 -15.56 34.21
CA ALA A 67 -10.02 -16.97 34.22
C ALA A 67 -10.07 -17.60 32.81
N PHE A 68 -11.03 -17.20 31.98
CA PHE A 68 -11.10 -17.60 30.57
C PHE A 68 -9.90 -17.09 29.77
N LEU A 69 -9.56 -15.80 29.88
CA LEU A 69 -8.41 -15.18 29.19
C LEU A 69 -7.06 -15.78 29.60
N CYS A 70 -6.95 -16.32 30.81
CA CYS A 70 -5.75 -16.98 31.32
C CYS A 70 -5.79 -18.51 31.24
N SER A 71 -6.83 -19.09 30.62
CA SER A 71 -7.00 -20.54 30.49
C SER A 71 -5.97 -21.15 29.53
N ASP A 72 -5.64 -22.41 29.74
CA ASP A 72 -4.67 -23.12 28.89
C ASP A 72 -5.15 -23.24 27.44
N ALA A 73 -6.46 -23.31 27.20
CA ALA A 73 -7.04 -23.26 25.86
C ALA A 73 -6.79 -21.94 25.13
N VAL A 74 -6.82 -20.80 25.84
CA VAL A 74 -6.47 -19.49 25.27
C VAL A 74 -4.96 -19.38 25.03
N LYS A 75 -4.13 -19.93 25.92
CA LYS A 75 -2.67 -19.98 25.72
C LYS A 75 -2.25 -20.90 24.56
N ASP A 76 -2.93 -22.03 24.39
CA ASP A 76 -2.70 -22.95 23.27
C ASP A 76 -3.15 -22.31 21.95
N ASN A 77 -4.31 -21.65 21.93
CA ASN A 77 -4.73 -20.84 20.78
C ASN A 77 -3.74 -19.70 20.48
N MET A 78 -3.17 -19.05 21.50
CA MET A 78 -2.14 -18.02 21.32
C MET A 78 -0.82 -18.61 20.78
N ARG A 79 -0.43 -19.81 21.22
CA ARG A 79 0.74 -20.53 20.69
C ARG A 79 0.56 -20.99 19.25
N GLU A 80 -0.62 -21.48 18.90
CA GLU A 80 -0.97 -21.80 17.52
C GLU A 80 -0.98 -20.52 16.64
N SER A 81 -1.48 -19.41 17.19
CA SER A 81 -1.46 -18.11 16.51
C SER A 81 -0.05 -17.57 16.31
N SER A 82 0.84 -17.71 17.32
CA SER A 82 2.23 -17.27 17.21
C SER A 82 3.02 -18.14 16.23
N ALA A 83 2.80 -19.46 16.24
CA ALA A 83 3.42 -20.37 15.27
C ALA A 83 2.94 -20.11 13.83
N LEU A 84 1.66 -19.77 13.65
CA LEU A 84 1.13 -19.36 12.36
C LEU A 84 1.79 -18.06 11.88
N LEU A 85 1.91 -17.08 12.76
CA LEU A 85 2.54 -15.79 12.46
C LEU A 85 4.03 -15.94 12.11
N GLU A 86 4.79 -16.71 12.89
CA GLU A 86 6.19 -17.04 12.60
C GLU A 86 6.34 -17.74 11.25
N LYS A 87 5.44 -18.67 10.92
CA LYS A 87 5.42 -19.35 9.63
C LYS A 87 5.15 -18.37 8.49
N MET A 88 4.16 -17.48 8.64
CA MET A 88 3.85 -16.45 7.64
C MET A 88 5.07 -15.55 7.36
N TYR A 89 5.77 -15.09 8.40
CA TYR A 89 6.99 -14.30 8.22
C TYR A 89 8.12 -15.09 7.57
N THR A 90 8.31 -16.35 7.97
CA THR A 90 9.36 -17.21 7.40
C THR A 90 9.10 -17.51 5.92
N ASP A 91 7.86 -17.80 5.56
CA ASP A 91 7.46 -18.07 4.18
C ASP A 91 7.57 -16.79 3.33
N HIS A 92 7.20 -15.63 3.88
CA HIS A 92 7.38 -14.33 3.24
C HIS A 92 8.87 -14.03 3.00
N ALA A 93 9.72 -14.19 4.02
CA ALA A 93 11.16 -13.93 3.89
C ALA A 93 11.82 -14.79 2.80
N LYS A 94 11.46 -16.09 2.73
CA LYS A 94 11.94 -16.99 1.66
C LYS A 94 11.46 -16.56 0.28
N LEU A 95 10.23 -16.06 0.17
CA LEU A 95 9.69 -15.55 -1.08
C LEU A 95 10.45 -14.29 -1.53
N GLN A 96 10.72 -13.36 -0.60
CA GLN A 96 11.53 -12.17 -0.87
C GLN A 96 12.96 -12.53 -1.29
N GLU A 97 13.62 -13.48 -0.60
CA GLU A 97 14.96 -13.97 -0.97
C GLU A 97 14.99 -14.51 -2.42
N LYS A 98 13.93 -15.22 -2.82
CA LYS A 98 13.79 -15.72 -4.19
C LYS A 98 13.58 -14.58 -5.19
N LEU A 99 12.76 -13.60 -4.87
CA LEU A 99 12.47 -12.46 -5.73
C LEU A 99 13.69 -11.56 -5.91
N GLN A 100 14.51 -11.37 -4.86
CA GLN A 100 15.78 -10.64 -4.93
C GLN A 100 16.75 -11.23 -5.97
N GLN A 101 16.66 -12.53 -6.27
CA GLN A 101 17.50 -13.14 -7.32
C GLN A 101 17.16 -12.64 -8.73
N THR A 102 16.01 -12.00 -8.92
CA THR A 102 15.61 -11.41 -10.21
C THR A 102 16.56 -10.29 -10.61
N SER A 103 16.88 -9.40 -9.67
CA SER A 103 17.90 -8.35 -9.83
C SER A 103 18.54 -8.06 -8.47
N PRO A 104 19.68 -8.71 -8.16
CA PRO A 104 20.30 -8.61 -6.84
C PRO A 104 20.72 -7.19 -6.41
N ASP A 105 20.95 -6.29 -7.38
CA ASP A 105 21.38 -4.91 -7.12
C ASP A 105 20.21 -3.93 -6.92
N ASP A 106 18.98 -4.38 -7.18
CA ASP A 106 17.77 -3.59 -7.01
C ASP A 106 17.13 -3.92 -5.65
N PRO A 107 17.11 -2.97 -4.70
CA PRO A 107 16.64 -3.22 -3.34
C PRO A 107 15.13 -3.46 -3.26
N PHE A 108 14.34 -3.06 -4.26
CA PHE A 108 12.88 -3.19 -4.21
C PHE A 108 12.38 -4.63 -4.44
N TRP A 109 13.23 -5.51 -4.98
CA TRP A 109 12.94 -6.96 -5.02
C TRP A 109 13.02 -7.65 -3.65
N SER A 110 13.67 -7.05 -2.66
CA SER A 110 13.84 -7.63 -1.31
C SER A 110 12.63 -7.38 -0.41
N ASN A 111 11.80 -6.42 -0.79
CA ASN A 111 10.61 -6.00 -0.08
C ASN A 111 9.46 -5.78 -1.07
N THR A 112 9.33 -6.68 -2.06
CA THR A 112 8.24 -6.62 -3.05
C THR A 112 6.90 -6.65 -2.33
N GLY A 113 6.05 -5.64 -2.56
CA GLY A 113 4.75 -5.50 -1.89
C GLY A 113 4.79 -4.80 -0.52
N ASN A 114 5.95 -4.36 -0.06
CA ASN A 114 6.12 -3.46 1.09
C ASN A 114 7.30 -2.50 0.82
N GLN A 115 7.32 -1.87 -0.35
CA GLN A 115 8.44 -1.07 -0.84
C GLN A 115 8.73 0.14 0.05
N TRP A 116 7.74 0.62 0.81
CA TRP A 116 7.97 1.64 1.85
C TRP A 116 9.02 1.21 2.89
N LEU A 117 9.17 -0.09 3.17
CA LEU A 117 10.17 -0.60 4.11
C LEU A 117 11.59 -0.34 3.63
N VAL A 118 11.85 -0.32 2.31
CA VAL A 118 13.17 0.00 1.75
C VAL A 118 13.56 1.44 2.12
N PHE A 119 12.61 2.36 2.01
CA PHE A 119 12.82 3.75 2.41
C PHE A 119 12.98 3.87 3.93
N SER A 120 12.10 3.24 4.70
CA SER A 120 12.15 3.34 6.16
C SER A 120 13.42 2.70 6.74
N GLU A 121 13.87 1.56 6.21
CA GLU A 121 15.11 0.89 6.64
C GLU A 121 16.33 1.78 6.39
N HIS A 122 16.38 2.43 5.22
CA HIS A 122 17.46 3.34 4.89
C HIS A 122 17.48 4.58 5.79
N LEU A 123 16.31 5.17 6.08
CA LEU A 123 16.18 6.28 7.02
C LEU A 123 16.58 5.88 8.44
N HIS A 124 16.13 4.70 8.90
CA HIS A 124 16.45 4.15 10.21
C HIS A 124 17.94 3.91 10.38
N SER A 125 18.59 3.28 9.40
CA SER A 125 20.02 2.97 9.43
C SER A 125 20.92 4.22 9.47
N ASN A 126 20.37 5.37 9.09
CA ASN A 126 21.04 6.66 9.09
C ASN A 126 20.57 7.61 10.21
N GLY A 127 19.86 7.08 11.22
CA GLY A 127 19.49 7.83 12.43
C GLY A 127 18.40 8.89 12.22
N PHE A 128 17.69 8.89 11.09
CA PHE A 128 16.61 9.85 10.81
C PHE A 128 15.55 9.90 11.92
N TYR A 129 15.21 8.72 12.46
CA TYR A 129 14.16 8.60 13.46
C TYR A 129 14.65 8.92 14.88
N ASP A 130 15.95 8.94 15.18
CA ASP A 130 16.52 8.85 16.55
C ASP A 130 15.96 9.90 17.53
N SER A 131 15.68 11.11 17.06
CA SER A 131 15.13 12.19 17.88
C SER A 131 13.60 12.27 17.89
N MET A 132 12.91 11.45 17.10
CA MET A 132 11.45 11.41 16.97
C MET A 132 10.81 10.59 18.09
N SER A 133 9.63 11.03 18.55
CA SER A 133 8.70 10.24 19.35
C SER A 133 8.15 9.05 18.58
N ASP A 134 7.53 8.11 19.29
CA ASP A 134 6.91 6.93 18.68
C ASP A 134 5.80 7.31 17.71
N GLU A 135 4.98 8.30 18.07
CA GLU A 135 3.91 8.83 17.22
C GLU A 135 4.46 9.48 15.95
N GLU A 136 5.58 10.21 16.04
CA GLU A 136 6.24 10.81 14.89
C GLU A 136 6.85 9.76 13.95
N VAL A 137 7.44 8.69 14.49
CA VAL A 137 7.92 7.56 13.67
C VAL A 137 6.76 6.89 12.95
N ILE A 138 5.67 6.56 13.65
CA ILE A 138 4.49 5.95 13.04
C ILE A 138 3.92 6.86 11.95
N ALA A 139 3.85 8.17 12.18
CA ALA A 139 3.35 9.12 11.18
C ALA A 139 4.24 9.16 9.92
N ALA A 140 5.57 9.17 10.08
CA ALA A 140 6.51 9.15 8.97
C ALA A 140 6.42 7.84 8.18
N GLU A 141 6.38 6.68 8.85
CA GLU A 141 6.24 5.38 8.19
C GLU A 141 4.89 5.23 7.49
N THR A 142 3.81 5.73 8.10
CA THR A 142 2.47 5.77 7.49
C THR A 142 2.45 6.62 6.21
N LEU A 143 3.21 7.73 6.16
CA LEU A 143 3.32 8.54 4.94
C LEU A 143 4.05 7.76 3.84
N LEU A 144 5.15 7.08 4.14
CA LEU A 144 5.88 6.24 3.18
C LEU A 144 5.00 5.10 2.64
N ASP A 145 4.28 4.41 3.53
CA ASP A 145 3.30 3.36 3.18
C ASP A 145 2.21 3.91 2.24
N LYS A 146 1.59 5.05 2.60
CA LYS A 146 0.55 5.66 1.76
C LYS A 146 1.06 6.12 0.38
N MET A 147 2.26 6.68 0.30
CA MET A 147 2.84 7.11 -0.98
C MET A 147 3.18 5.95 -1.90
N THR A 148 3.55 4.79 -1.35
CA THR A 148 3.97 3.60 -2.14
C THR A 148 2.85 2.58 -2.34
N CYS A 149 1.73 2.72 -1.63
CA CYS A 149 0.59 1.78 -1.58
C CYS A 149 0.09 1.32 -2.96
N GLY A 150 0.08 2.18 -3.98
CA GLY A 150 -0.31 1.77 -5.33
C GLY A 150 0.63 0.73 -5.94
N MET A 151 1.93 0.98 -5.87
CA MET A 151 2.95 0.06 -6.36
C MET A 151 3.09 -1.18 -5.47
N ASP A 152 2.88 -1.02 -4.16
CA ASP A 152 2.84 -2.14 -3.22
C ASP A 152 1.65 -3.06 -3.47
N GLY A 153 0.47 -2.50 -3.75
CA GLY A 153 -0.71 -3.27 -4.14
C GLY A 153 -0.50 -4.03 -5.46
N MET A 154 0.05 -3.37 -6.47
CA MET A 154 0.38 -4.00 -7.76
C MET A 154 1.36 -5.17 -7.58
N SER A 155 2.50 -4.91 -6.93
CA SER A 155 3.55 -5.90 -6.72
C SER A 155 3.07 -7.05 -5.82
N SER A 156 2.33 -6.75 -4.75
CA SER A 156 1.73 -7.77 -3.87
C SER A 156 0.81 -8.70 -4.66
N SER A 157 -0.01 -8.16 -5.57
CA SER A 157 -0.88 -8.99 -6.38
C SER A 157 -0.15 -9.82 -7.44
N LEU A 158 0.88 -9.28 -8.08
CA LEU A 158 1.60 -10.00 -9.13
C LEU A 158 2.44 -11.13 -8.56
N TYR A 159 3.09 -10.88 -7.42
CA TYR A 159 4.09 -11.78 -6.84
C TYR A 159 3.58 -12.53 -5.60
N HIS A 160 2.35 -12.28 -5.17
CA HIS A 160 1.73 -12.87 -3.97
C HIS A 160 2.55 -12.59 -2.70
N THR A 161 2.98 -11.32 -2.59
CA THR A 161 3.77 -10.79 -1.47
C THR A 161 2.95 -9.76 -0.67
N GLY A 162 3.62 -8.94 0.15
CA GLY A 162 2.99 -8.04 1.10
C GLY A 162 2.83 -8.65 2.50
N LEU A 163 3.06 -7.84 3.55
CA LEU A 163 2.77 -8.19 4.93
C LEU A 163 2.03 -7.02 5.56
N ASN A 164 0.86 -7.27 6.16
CA ASN A 164 0.22 -6.22 6.92
C ASN A 164 0.81 -6.13 8.33
N ILE A 165 1.79 -5.24 8.50
CA ILE A 165 2.51 -5.06 9.77
C ILE A 165 1.65 -4.29 10.81
N TYR A 166 0.62 -3.56 10.37
CA TYR A 166 -0.29 -2.79 11.25
C TYR A 166 -1.68 -3.41 11.45
N ALA A 167 -2.05 -4.47 10.72
CA ALA A 167 -3.33 -5.18 10.91
C ALA A 167 -3.33 -6.13 12.11
N GLY A 168 -2.89 -5.64 13.26
CA GLY A 168 -3.02 -6.33 14.53
C GLY A 168 -4.47 -6.55 14.99
N ASN A 169 -5.51 -6.45 14.15
CA ASN A 169 -6.91 -6.69 14.56
C ASN A 169 -7.92 -7.05 13.43
N ASP A 170 -7.54 -7.23 12.16
CA ASP A 170 -8.52 -7.58 11.12
C ASP A 170 -7.87 -8.25 9.88
N PRO A 171 -7.99 -9.58 9.70
CA PRO A 171 -7.46 -10.29 8.54
C PRO A 171 -8.09 -9.86 7.21
N ASP A 172 -9.28 -9.24 7.25
CA ASP A 172 -9.98 -8.71 6.06
C ASP A 172 -9.48 -7.31 5.66
N LYS A 173 -8.61 -6.71 6.49
CA LYS A 173 -7.90 -5.47 6.17
C LYS A 173 -6.47 -5.80 5.83
N ILE A 174 -6.23 -6.38 4.66
CA ILE A 174 -4.96 -6.14 3.98
C ILE A 174 -4.89 -4.62 3.75
N ASN A 175 -3.75 -3.98 4.01
CA ASN A 175 -3.55 -2.53 3.90
C ASN A 175 -3.57 -2.05 2.43
N THR A 176 -4.38 -2.67 1.57
CA THR A 176 -4.82 -2.12 0.29
C THR A 176 -5.98 -1.15 0.51
N THR A 177 -6.01 -0.39 1.61
CA THR A 177 -6.94 0.72 1.76
C THR A 177 -6.55 1.79 0.75
N GLY A 178 -6.97 1.58 -0.49
CA GLY A 178 -6.61 2.41 -1.61
C GLY A 178 -6.26 1.68 -2.90
N PHE A 179 -6.01 0.36 -2.95
CA PHE A 179 -5.67 -0.36 -4.20
C PHE A 179 -6.81 -1.28 -4.65
N ASP A 180 -7.37 -1.03 -5.83
CA ASP A 180 -8.41 -1.87 -6.43
C ASP A 180 -7.81 -2.83 -7.46
N LEU A 181 -7.45 -4.04 -7.01
CA LEU A 181 -6.87 -5.06 -7.88
C LEU A 181 -7.65 -5.28 -9.17
N PHE A 182 -8.98 -5.18 -9.15
CA PHE A 182 -9.77 -5.48 -10.33
C PHE A 182 -9.68 -4.34 -11.36
N ASN A 183 -9.73 -3.08 -10.90
CA ASN A 183 -9.93 -1.90 -11.75
C ASN A 183 -8.67 -1.04 -12.00
N GLU A 184 -7.59 -1.17 -11.22
CA GLU A 184 -6.39 -0.34 -11.40
C GLU A 184 -5.75 -0.61 -12.77
N SER A 185 -6.00 0.28 -13.72
CA SER A 185 -5.47 0.20 -15.09
C SER A 185 -3.99 0.51 -15.12
N ARG A 186 -3.30 0.08 -16.18
CA ARG A 186 -1.88 0.40 -16.36
C ARG A 186 -1.65 1.91 -16.36
N ASP A 187 -2.53 2.67 -17.02
CA ASP A 187 -2.37 4.12 -17.20
C ASP A 187 -2.63 4.91 -15.91
N ALA A 188 -3.57 4.44 -15.08
CA ALA A 188 -3.81 5.01 -13.76
C ALA A 188 -2.63 4.73 -12.82
N LEU A 189 -2.09 3.51 -12.85
CA LEU A 189 -0.91 3.16 -12.05
C LEU A 189 0.36 3.88 -12.54
N ALA A 190 0.51 4.14 -13.83
CA ALA A 190 1.58 4.98 -14.36
C ALA A 190 1.48 6.41 -13.81
N MET A 191 0.28 6.98 -13.75
CA MET A 191 0.07 8.28 -13.10
C MET A 191 0.37 8.26 -11.61
N ASP A 192 -0.04 7.21 -10.89
CA ASP A 192 0.28 7.08 -9.48
C ASP A 192 1.77 6.88 -9.22
N LEU A 193 2.50 6.20 -10.11
CA LEU A 193 3.96 6.10 -10.00
C LEU A 193 4.62 7.49 -10.10
N GLU A 194 4.22 8.32 -11.08
CA GLU A 194 4.71 9.69 -11.19
C GLU A 194 4.36 10.53 -9.94
N SER A 195 3.12 10.40 -9.45
CA SER A 195 2.66 11.08 -8.24
C SER A 195 3.43 10.65 -6.99
N SER A 196 3.63 9.34 -6.82
CA SER A 196 4.36 8.70 -5.73
C SER A 196 5.82 9.14 -5.71
N THR A 197 6.48 9.13 -6.87
CA THR A 197 7.86 9.60 -7.03
C THR A 197 7.98 11.10 -6.70
N ALA A 198 7.06 11.93 -7.17
CA ALA A 198 7.04 13.36 -6.84
C ALA A 198 6.79 13.60 -5.34
N ALA A 199 5.87 12.85 -4.74
CA ALA A 199 5.54 12.92 -3.32
C ALA A 199 6.71 12.48 -2.42
N LEU A 200 7.41 11.40 -2.79
CA LEU A 200 8.61 10.94 -2.09
C LEU A 200 9.73 11.98 -2.17
N LYS A 201 9.99 12.56 -3.35
CA LYS A 201 10.97 13.65 -3.49
C LYS A 201 10.58 14.85 -2.62
N TYR A 202 9.30 15.21 -2.57
CA TYR A 202 8.80 16.26 -1.68
C TYR A 202 8.98 15.93 -0.20
N PHE A 203 8.73 14.68 0.20
CA PHE A 203 9.02 14.19 1.56
C PHE A 203 10.49 14.37 1.92
N GLY A 204 11.40 13.95 1.03
CA GLY A 204 12.84 14.10 1.24
C GLY A 204 13.26 15.57 1.39
N GLU A 205 12.74 16.46 0.55
CA GLU A 205 12.99 17.90 0.62
C GLU A 205 12.45 18.56 1.90
N THR A 206 11.30 18.08 2.39
CA THR A 206 10.57 18.71 3.51
C THR A 206 11.05 18.23 4.88
N TYR A 207 11.30 16.92 5.02
CA TYR A 207 11.52 16.29 6.32
C TYR A 207 12.98 15.88 6.56
N ILE A 208 13.79 15.68 5.52
CA ILE A 208 15.20 15.28 5.66
C ILE A 208 16.11 16.52 5.62
N ALA A 209 16.53 16.97 6.79
CA ALA A 209 17.39 18.13 6.94
C ALA A 209 18.84 17.87 6.49
N ASP A 210 19.35 16.65 6.74
CA ASP A 210 20.70 16.25 6.33
C ASP A 210 20.78 16.11 4.81
N GLU A 211 21.68 16.86 4.19
CA GLU A 211 21.81 16.92 2.73
C GLU A 211 22.34 15.61 2.13
N ALA A 212 23.27 14.93 2.81
CA ALA A 212 23.82 13.67 2.32
C ALA A 212 22.75 12.57 2.35
N LEU A 213 22.04 12.44 3.48
CA LEU A 213 20.93 11.50 3.61
C LEU A 213 19.80 11.80 2.63
N ARG A 214 19.47 13.08 2.40
CA ARG A 214 18.46 13.46 1.41
C ARG A 214 18.87 13.06 -0.02
N ASN A 215 20.15 13.19 -0.37
CA ASN A 215 20.65 12.78 -1.68
C ASN A 215 20.62 11.26 -1.84
N GLU A 216 20.98 10.50 -0.81
CA GLU A 216 20.87 9.03 -0.81
C GLU A 216 19.40 8.57 -0.93
N PHE A 217 18.50 9.21 -0.17
CA PHE A 217 17.06 8.98 -0.26
C PHE A 217 16.53 9.26 -1.67
N ASN A 218 16.90 10.37 -2.29
CA ASN A 218 16.51 10.68 -3.67
C ASN A 218 17.02 9.64 -4.67
N GLY A 219 18.23 9.11 -4.46
CA GLY A 219 18.76 8.00 -5.24
C GLY A 219 17.93 6.71 -5.09
N LEU A 220 17.37 6.44 -3.91
CA LEU A 220 16.40 5.35 -3.71
C LEU A 220 15.07 5.62 -4.43
N VAL A 221 14.60 6.87 -4.45
CA VAL A 221 13.38 7.23 -5.18
C VAL A 221 13.53 7.00 -6.68
N ASP A 222 14.70 7.31 -7.26
CA ASP A 222 14.97 7.05 -8.68
C ASP A 222 15.04 5.54 -8.99
N LYS A 223 15.56 4.73 -8.06
CA LYS A 223 15.50 3.26 -8.15
C LYS A 223 14.08 2.72 -8.05
N TYR A 224 13.28 3.23 -7.11
CA TYR A 224 11.86 2.89 -6.96
C TYR A 224 11.09 3.15 -8.26
N TYR A 225 11.32 4.32 -8.88
CA TYR A 225 10.71 4.65 -10.17
C TYR A 225 11.09 3.63 -11.24
N SER A 226 12.40 3.38 -11.40
CA SER A 226 12.91 2.48 -12.45
C SER A 226 12.37 1.05 -12.29
N HIS A 227 12.36 0.54 -11.05
CA HIS A 227 11.84 -0.77 -10.69
C HIS A 227 10.36 -0.92 -11.08
N ASN A 228 9.52 0.01 -10.63
CA ASN A 228 8.08 -0.09 -10.86
C ASN A 228 7.70 0.24 -12.31
N ALA A 229 8.43 1.12 -12.99
CA ALA A 229 8.23 1.39 -14.41
C ALA A 229 8.46 0.13 -15.27
N GLU A 230 9.49 -0.66 -14.95
CA GLU A 230 9.74 -1.95 -15.63
C GLU A 230 8.59 -2.94 -15.41
N ILE A 231 8.11 -3.08 -14.17
CA ILE A 231 6.97 -3.96 -13.84
C ILE A 231 5.70 -3.51 -14.56
N LEU A 232 5.44 -2.20 -14.63
CA LEU A 232 4.25 -1.63 -15.25
C LEU A 232 4.16 -1.88 -16.76
N GLN A 233 5.28 -2.00 -17.48
CA GLN A 233 5.28 -2.25 -18.93
C GLN A 233 4.49 -3.50 -19.33
N GLY A 234 4.56 -4.54 -18.48
CA GLY A 234 3.85 -5.81 -18.70
C GLY A 234 2.51 -5.92 -17.98
N TYR A 235 2.12 -4.90 -17.21
CA TYR A 235 0.94 -4.96 -16.36
C TYR A 235 -0.35 -4.79 -17.16
N GLN A 236 -1.36 -5.58 -16.81
CA GLN A 236 -2.73 -5.43 -17.28
C GLN A 236 -3.69 -5.96 -16.20
N SER A 237 -4.66 -5.13 -15.83
CA SER A 237 -5.64 -5.44 -14.79
C SER A 237 -6.61 -6.55 -15.23
N PRO A 238 -7.25 -7.24 -14.28
CA PRO A 238 -8.34 -8.17 -14.59
C PRO A 238 -9.47 -7.51 -15.39
N ALA A 239 -9.87 -6.28 -15.07
CA ALA A 239 -10.87 -5.54 -15.83
C ALA A 239 -10.42 -5.31 -17.27
N GLU A 240 -9.21 -4.79 -17.49
CA GLU A 240 -8.68 -4.55 -18.85
C GLU A 240 -8.60 -5.85 -19.67
N LYS A 241 -8.21 -6.98 -19.04
CA LYS A 241 -8.22 -8.30 -19.69
C LYS A 241 -9.62 -8.73 -20.10
N MET A 242 -10.61 -8.52 -19.22
CA MET A 242 -12.01 -8.85 -19.49
C MET A 242 -12.59 -7.96 -20.60
N GLN A 243 -12.35 -6.65 -20.54
CA GLN A 243 -12.80 -5.70 -21.56
C GLN A 243 -12.17 -6.02 -22.93
N LYS A 244 -10.87 -6.35 -22.96
CA LYS A 244 -10.19 -6.80 -24.19
C LYS A 244 -10.77 -8.12 -24.71
N ALA A 245 -11.14 -9.05 -23.84
CA ALA A 245 -11.80 -10.28 -24.25
C ALA A 245 -13.17 -10.00 -24.90
N ILE A 246 -13.98 -9.12 -24.30
CA ILE A 246 -15.27 -8.68 -24.82
C ILE A 246 -15.12 -7.99 -26.19
N SER A 247 -14.17 -7.05 -26.31
CA SER A 247 -13.87 -6.35 -27.56
C SER A 247 -13.44 -7.30 -28.68
N ASN A 248 -12.58 -8.28 -28.37
CA ASN A 248 -12.21 -9.34 -29.32
C ASN A 248 -13.42 -10.18 -29.77
N ILE A 249 -14.37 -10.46 -28.88
CA ILE A 249 -15.59 -11.20 -29.24
C ILE A 249 -16.48 -10.33 -30.15
N HIS A 250 -16.70 -9.05 -29.82
CA HIS A 250 -17.51 -8.13 -30.62
C HIS A 250 -16.95 -7.87 -32.03
N SER A 251 -15.62 -7.79 -32.15
CA SER A 251 -14.94 -7.67 -33.45
C SER A 251 -14.99 -8.95 -34.30
N GLY A 252 -15.64 -10.02 -33.82
CA GLY A 252 -15.84 -11.26 -34.56
C GLY A 252 -14.63 -12.18 -34.56
N LYS A 253 -13.63 -11.96 -33.69
CA LYS A 253 -12.44 -12.82 -33.58
C LYS A 253 -12.77 -14.26 -33.14
N TYR A 254 -13.88 -14.45 -32.42
CA TYR A 254 -14.35 -15.76 -31.93
C TYR A 254 -15.79 -16.06 -32.36
N PRO A 255 -16.02 -16.39 -33.65
CA PRO A 255 -17.37 -16.48 -34.23
C PRO A 255 -18.24 -17.62 -33.67
N ASN A 256 -17.66 -18.59 -32.95
CA ASN A 256 -18.34 -19.78 -32.42
C ASN A 256 -18.24 -19.92 -30.88
N SER A 257 -17.97 -18.83 -30.14
CA SER A 257 -17.83 -18.94 -28.68
C SER A 257 -19.17 -19.28 -28.00
N ALA A 258 -19.18 -20.34 -27.17
CA ALA A 258 -20.36 -20.78 -26.44
C ALA A 258 -20.90 -19.75 -25.43
N VAL A 259 -20.12 -18.69 -25.15
CA VAL A 259 -20.48 -17.56 -24.28
C VAL A 259 -21.61 -16.72 -24.90
N PHE A 260 -21.78 -16.76 -26.22
CA PHE A 260 -22.88 -16.11 -26.93
C PHE A 260 -23.93 -17.11 -27.41
N ASN A 261 -24.67 -17.69 -26.47
CA ASN A 261 -25.99 -18.23 -26.78
C ASN A 261 -27.04 -17.12 -26.62
N LYS A 262 -28.15 -17.18 -27.36
CA LYS A 262 -29.23 -16.15 -27.46
C LYS A 262 -29.65 -15.43 -26.17
N SER A 263 -29.41 -16.01 -25.00
CA SER A 263 -29.65 -15.43 -23.67
C SER A 263 -28.78 -14.20 -23.36
N SER A 264 -27.55 -14.14 -23.89
CA SER A 264 -26.62 -13.02 -23.63
C SER A 264 -26.94 -11.78 -24.46
N GLN A 265 -27.52 -11.93 -25.66
CA GLN A 265 -27.85 -10.80 -26.55
C GLN A 265 -28.86 -9.81 -25.91
N ASN A 266 -29.89 -10.31 -25.22
CA ASN A 266 -30.89 -9.44 -24.57
C ASN A 266 -30.34 -8.76 -23.29
N ALA A 267 -29.40 -9.38 -22.58
CA ALA A 267 -28.71 -8.75 -21.46
C ALA A 267 -27.72 -7.68 -21.96
N ILE A 268 -27.08 -7.90 -23.12
CA ILE A 268 -26.12 -6.98 -23.73
C ILE A 268 -26.80 -5.73 -24.31
N GLU A 269 -28.02 -5.84 -24.85
CA GLU A 269 -28.79 -4.67 -25.31
C GLU A 269 -29.21 -3.74 -24.16
N GLN A 270 -29.45 -4.26 -22.94
CA GLN A 270 -29.75 -3.42 -21.77
C GLN A 270 -28.50 -2.86 -21.08
N TYR A 271 -27.32 -3.42 -21.36
CA TYR A 271 -26.01 -2.98 -20.86
C TYR A 271 -25.16 -2.27 -21.94
N SER A 272 -25.77 -1.88 -23.07
CA SER A 272 -25.05 -1.55 -24.30
C SER A 272 -24.11 -0.35 -24.17
N GLU A 273 -24.51 0.70 -23.44
CA GLU A 273 -23.70 1.92 -23.35
C GLU A 273 -22.43 1.71 -22.52
N ARG A 274 -22.52 1.04 -21.37
CA ARG A 274 -21.34 0.72 -20.57
C ARG A 274 -20.43 -0.28 -21.27
N LEU A 275 -21.00 -1.31 -21.90
CA LEU A 275 -20.22 -2.27 -22.69
C LEU A 275 -19.54 -1.61 -23.89
N ASN A 276 -20.18 -0.64 -24.54
CA ASN A 276 -19.57 0.14 -25.61
C ASN A 276 -18.43 1.01 -25.09
N ALA A 277 -18.61 1.65 -23.93
CA ALA A 277 -17.57 2.44 -23.29
C ALA A 277 -16.35 1.57 -22.92
N ASP A 278 -16.59 0.47 -22.22
CA ASP A 278 -15.56 -0.49 -21.82
C ASP A 278 -14.85 -1.12 -23.03
N SER A 279 -15.59 -1.42 -24.10
CA SER A 279 -15.03 -1.94 -25.36
C SER A 279 -14.19 -0.90 -26.08
N HIS A 280 -14.56 0.38 -26.02
CA HIS A 280 -13.77 1.49 -26.56
C HIS A 280 -12.46 1.62 -25.80
N LEU A 281 -12.53 1.76 -24.47
CA LEU A 281 -11.34 1.88 -23.61
C LEU A 281 -10.36 0.72 -23.83
N ALA A 282 -10.85 -0.52 -23.96
CA ALA A 282 -9.99 -1.68 -24.23
C ALA A 282 -9.41 -1.76 -25.65
N SER A 283 -9.91 -0.93 -26.58
CA SER A 283 -9.37 -0.81 -27.93
C SER A 283 -8.36 0.33 -28.07
N VAL A 284 -8.30 1.23 -27.11
CA VAL A 284 -7.32 2.32 -27.07
C VAL A 284 -5.91 1.72 -26.98
N SER A 285 -5.02 2.24 -27.81
CA SER A 285 -3.61 1.90 -27.81
C SER A 285 -2.82 3.13 -28.20
N HIS A 286 -1.77 3.43 -27.44
CA HIS A 286 -0.95 4.61 -27.66
C HIS A 286 0.38 4.27 -28.32
N ALA A 287 0.87 5.16 -29.17
CA ALA A 287 2.24 5.11 -29.66
C ALA A 287 3.22 5.49 -28.54
N SER A 288 4.47 5.04 -28.62
CA SER A 288 5.48 5.38 -27.61
C SER A 288 5.69 6.88 -27.46
N GLU A 289 5.55 7.67 -28.54
CA GLU A 289 5.60 9.13 -28.45
C GLU A 289 4.46 9.72 -27.61
N GLU A 290 3.25 9.15 -27.71
CA GLU A 290 2.08 9.59 -26.94
C GLU A 290 2.23 9.21 -25.46
N GLU A 291 2.71 8.00 -25.18
CA GLU A 291 3.03 7.54 -23.81
C GLU A 291 4.05 8.49 -23.14
N ASN A 292 5.13 8.81 -23.83
CA ASN A 292 6.16 9.72 -23.32
C ASN A 292 5.64 11.15 -23.11
N GLN A 293 4.77 11.63 -24.00
CA GLN A 293 4.19 12.96 -23.87
C GLN A 293 3.23 13.03 -22.69
N TYR A 294 2.38 12.01 -22.52
CA TYR A 294 1.49 11.88 -21.36
C TYR A 294 2.28 11.88 -20.05
N GLN A 295 3.33 11.06 -19.93
CA GLN A 295 4.21 11.04 -18.77
C GLN A 295 4.80 12.42 -18.47
N LYS A 296 5.30 13.10 -19.49
CA LYS A 296 5.85 14.46 -19.32
C LYS A 296 4.80 15.46 -18.82
N ASP A 297 3.59 15.39 -19.34
CA ASP A 297 2.51 16.32 -18.97
C ASP A 297 2.06 16.10 -17.53
N ILE A 298 1.94 14.85 -17.08
CA ILE A 298 1.59 14.54 -15.68
C ILE A 298 2.73 14.91 -14.71
N SER A 299 4.01 14.69 -15.06
CA SER A 299 5.12 15.15 -14.23
C SER A 299 5.12 16.68 -14.07
N ILE A 300 4.77 17.43 -15.11
CA ILE A 300 4.61 18.90 -15.03
C ILE A 300 3.46 19.27 -14.08
N LEU A 301 2.33 18.57 -14.12
CA LEU A 301 1.20 18.82 -13.21
C LEU A 301 1.59 18.55 -11.75
N PHE A 302 2.35 17.49 -11.46
CA PHE A 302 2.82 17.22 -10.10
C PHE A 302 3.84 18.25 -9.61
N GLU A 303 4.71 18.76 -10.49
CA GLU A 303 5.59 19.88 -10.13
C GLU A 303 4.79 21.16 -9.83
N GLN A 304 3.73 21.44 -10.61
CA GLN A 304 2.82 22.55 -10.30
C GLN A 304 2.07 22.34 -8.98
N LEU A 305 1.66 21.10 -8.66
CA LEU A 305 1.01 20.75 -7.41
C LEU A 305 1.96 21.05 -6.24
N LYS A 306 3.20 20.56 -6.32
CA LYS A 306 4.28 20.80 -5.36
C LYS A 306 4.52 22.30 -5.10
N GLN A 307 4.53 23.11 -6.16
CA GLN A 307 4.74 24.55 -6.08
C GLN A 307 3.51 25.34 -5.60
N GLY A 308 2.34 24.70 -5.49
CA GLY A 308 1.08 25.39 -5.18
C GLY A 308 0.65 26.38 -6.27
N ALA A 309 1.00 26.11 -7.54
CA ALA A 309 0.78 27.02 -8.66
C ALA A 309 -0.69 27.14 -9.10
N SER A 310 -1.59 26.29 -8.58
CA SER A 310 -3.04 26.37 -8.79
C SER A 310 -3.79 25.98 -7.51
N GLY A 311 -5.11 26.26 -7.47
CA GLY A 311 -5.97 25.80 -6.39
C GLY A 311 -5.95 24.27 -6.26
N TRP A 312 -6.12 23.76 -5.03
CA TRP A 312 -6.06 22.32 -4.74
C TRP A 312 -7.04 21.51 -5.60
N ASP A 313 -8.32 21.89 -5.59
CA ASP A 313 -9.34 21.19 -6.37
C ASP A 313 -9.16 21.37 -7.88
N ASP A 314 -8.69 22.54 -8.33
CA ASP A 314 -8.37 22.78 -9.74
C ASP A 314 -7.23 21.87 -10.21
N MET A 315 -6.23 21.62 -9.36
CA MET A 315 -5.11 20.74 -9.69
C MET A 315 -5.56 19.28 -9.85
N TRP A 316 -6.38 18.78 -8.91
CA TRP A 316 -6.92 17.43 -9.00
C TRP A 316 -7.83 17.25 -10.21
N LYS A 317 -8.60 18.29 -10.58
CA LYS A 317 -9.39 18.28 -11.81
C LYS A 317 -8.53 18.23 -13.08
N LYS A 318 -7.38 18.93 -13.10
CA LYS A 318 -6.42 18.84 -14.22
C LYS A 318 -5.82 17.45 -14.34
N LEU A 319 -5.44 16.83 -13.22
CA LEU A 319 -4.91 15.47 -13.19
C LEU A 319 -5.95 14.45 -13.64
N GLU A 320 -7.19 14.54 -13.14
CA GLU A 320 -8.30 13.69 -13.59
C GLU A 320 -8.53 13.82 -15.09
N ASN A 321 -8.63 15.06 -15.61
CA ASN A 321 -8.81 15.29 -17.03
C ASN A 321 -7.67 14.71 -17.86
N ALA A 322 -6.41 14.87 -17.44
CA ALA A 322 -5.27 14.31 -18.15
C ALA A 322 -5.36 12.78 -18.27
N LEU A 323 -5.72 12.09 -17.19
CA LEU A 323 -5.90 10.63 -17.20
C LEU A 323 -7.10 10.19 -18.04
N VAL A 324 -8.24 10.88 -17.91
CA VAL A 324 -9.47 10.58 -18.66
C VAL A 324 -9.27 10.84 -20.16
N ASP A 325 -8.64 11.95 -20.53
CA ASP A 325 -8.36 12.29 -21.93
C ASP A 325 -7.42 11.27 -22.55
N TYR A 326 -6.37 10.86 -21.83
CA TYR A 326 -5.44 9.85 -22.29
C TYR A 326 -6.13 8.48 -22.47
N THR A 327 -6.74 7.94 -21.42
CA THR A 327 -7.37 6.61 -21.43
C THR A 327 -8.55 6.49 -22.39
N SER A 328 -9.24 7.60 -22.68
CA SER A 328 -10.37 7.61 -23.62
C SER A 328 -9.99 7.89 -25.07
N ASP A 329 -8.70 8.11 -25.37
CA ASP A 329 -8.22 8.63 -26.66
C ASP A 329 -8.94 9.93 -27.07
N ASN A 330 -8.99 10.87 -26.13
CA ASN A 330 -9.64 12.17 -26.27
C ASN A 330 -11.10 12.09 -26.76
N SER A 331 -11.83 11.06 -26.35
CA SER A 331 -13.21 10.87 -26.77
C SER A 331 -14.12 12.00 -26.27
N ASP A 332 -14.94 12.55 -27.17
CA ASP A 332 -16.02 13.49 -26.83
C ASP A 332 -17.27 12.79 -26.28
N ASN A 333 -17.30 11.45 -26.25
CA ASN A 333 -18.46 10.69 -25.79
C ASN A 333 -18.52 10.65 -24.26
N GLU A 334 -19.58 11.23 -23.69
CA GLU A 334 -19.77 11.36 -22.24
C GLU A 334 -19.73 10.01 -21.51
N SER A 335 -20.34 8.95 -22.06
CA SER A 335 -20.33 7.61 -21.46
C SER A 335 -18.93 6.99 -21.42
N ILE A 336 -18.11 7.22 -22.45
CA ILE A 336 -16.72 6.74 -22.50
C ILE A 336 -15.89 7.49 -21.44
N ARG A 337 -15.99 8.82 -21.42
CA ARG A 337 -15.27 9.66 -20.45
C ARG A 337 -15.66 9.34 -19.01
N GLN A 338 -16.96 9.12 -18.76
CA GLN A 338 -17.44 8.72 -17.44
C GLN A 338 -16.88 7.36 -17.04
N ALA A 339 -16.84 6.37 -17.92
CA ALA A 339 -16.25 5.07 -17.63
C ALA A 339 -14.76 5.17 -17.29
N ALA A 340 -14.02 6.00 -18.02
CA ALA A 340 -12.62 6.29 -17.73
C ALA A 340 -12.42 6.98 -16.36
N SER A 341 -13.24 8.00 -16.04
CA SER A 341 -13.21 8.68 -14.73
C SER A 341 -13.51 7.72 -13.58
N GLU A 342 -14.51 6.84 -13.74
CA GLU A 342 -14.85 5.83 -12.73
C GLU A 342 -13.71 4.82 -12.51
N GLN A 343 -13.03 4.37 -13.57
CA GLN A 343 -11.84 3.51 -13.44
C GLN A 343 -10.68 4.22 -12.72
N ALA A 344 -10.51 5.51 -12.97
CA ALA A 344 -9.47 6.34 -12.36
C ALA A 344 -9.74 6.71 -10.89
N GLY A 345 -10.99 6.61 -10.43
CA GLY A 345 -11.44 7.19 -9.16
C GLY A 345 -10.68 6.69 -7.94
N VAL A 346 -10.37 5.39 -7.86
CA VAL A 346 -9.63 4.81 -6.71
C VAL A 346 -8.21 5.37 -6.66
N THR A 347 -7.50 5.34 -7.78
CA THR A 347 -6.15 5.87 -7.93
C THR A 347 -6.09 7.37 -7.60
N LEU A 348 -7.00 8.17 -8.17
CA LEU A 348 -7.06 9.62 -7.91
C LEU A 348 -7.32 9.92 -6.42
N ASN A 349 -8.21 9.18 -5.78
CA ASN A 349 -8.48 9.33 -4.35
C ASN A 349 -7.27 8.94 -3.48
N ARG A 350 -6.55 7.87 -3.86
CA ARG A 350 -5.30 7.47 -3.19
C ARG A 350 -4.25 8.56 -3.29
N MET A 351 -4.00 9.06 -4.50
CA MET A 351 -3.06 10.17 -4.74
C MET A 351 -3.43 11.42 -3.93
N LYS A 352 -4.70 11.83 -4.01
CA LYS A 352 -5.20 12.98 -3.23
C LYS A 352 -5.00 12.80 -1.74
N GLY A 353 -5.19 11.58 -1.23
CA GLY A 353 -5.07 11.25 0.19
C GLY A 353 -3.66 11.35 0.75
N TYR A 354 -2.62 10.91 0.04
CA TYR A 354 -1.25 11.09 0.56
C TYR A 354 -0.73 12.50 0.35
N TRP A 355 -1.09 13.17 -0.75
CA TRP A 355 -0.72 14.58 -0.95
C TRP A 355 -1.39 15.50 0.08
N SER A 356 -2.62 15.21 0.50
CA SER A 356 -3.31 16.01 1.53
C SER A 356 -2.59 15.93 2.87
N LEU A 357 -2.08 14.75 3.22
CA LEU A 357 -1.29 14.55 4.43
C LEU A 357 0.07 15.24 4.35
N LEU A 358 0.78 15.13 3.22
CA LEU A 358 2.08 15.79 3.01
C LEU A 358 1.97 17.31 3.06
N MET A 359 0.90 17.88 2.51
CA MET A 359 0.72 19.33 2.39
C MET A 359 -0.17 19.95 3.49
N ASN A 360 -0.69 19.14 4.42
CA ASN A 360 -1.67 19.54 5.44
C ASN A 360 -2.90 20.26 4.84
N ARG A 361 -3.57 19.64 3.87
CA ARG A 361 -4.73 20.22 3.15
C ARG A 361 -6.01 19.42 3.25
#